data_AF-H9F0D7-F1
#
_entry.id   AF-H9F0D7-F1
#
_cell.length_a   1.000
_cell.length_b   1.000
_cell.length_c   1.000
_cell.angle_alpha   90.00
_cell.angle_beta   90.00
_cell.angle_gamma   90.00
#
_symmetry.space_group_name_H-M   'P 1'
#
loop_
_entity.id
_entity.type
_entity.pdbx_description
1 polymer ?
#
loop_
_entity_poly.entity_id
_entity_poly.type
_entity_poly.pdbx_seq_one_letter_code
_entity_poly.pdbx_strand_id
1 'polypeptide(L)'
;MRWLLLYHALCFSLSKASAHTVELNDMFGQIQSPGYPDSYPSDSEVTWNITVPDGFRIKLYFMHFNLESSYLCEYDYVKVETEDQVLATFCGRETTDTEQTPGQEVVLSPGSFMSITFRSDFSNEERFTGFDAHYMAVDVDECKEREDEELSCDHYCHNYIGGYYCSCRFGYILHTDNRTCRVECSDNLFTQRTGVITSPDFPNPYPKSSECLYTIELEEGFMVNLQFEDIFDIEDHPEVPCPYDYIKIKVGPKVLGPFCGEKAPEPINTQSHSVLILFHSDNSGENRGWRLSYRAAGNECPELQPPVHGKIEPSQAKYSFKDQVLISCDTGYKVLKDNVEMDTFQIECLKDGTWSNKIPTCKIVDCRAPGELEHGLVTFSTRNNLTTYKSEIRYSCQEPYYKMLNNITGIYTCSAQGVWMNKVLGRSLPTCLPECGRPSRSLPSLVKRIIGGRNAEPGLFPWQALIVVEDTSRVPNDKWFGSGALLSESWIL
;
A
#
# COMPACT_ATOMS: atom_id res chain seq x y z
N MET A 1 96.65 57.76 -19.93
CA MET A 1 97.60 57.24 -18.92
C MET A 1 97.01 55.92 -18.40
N ARG A 2 97.69 54.77 -18.34
CA ARG A 2 98.86 54.41 -17.49
C ARG A 2 98.59 54.70 -15.99
N TRP A 3 98.91 53.86 -14.99
CA TRP A 3 99.35 52.44 -14.93
C TRP A 3 99.52 52.10 -13.42
N LEU A 4 98.90 51.08 -12.78
CA LEU A 4 99.34 49.67 -12.60
C LEU A 4 98.65 49.10 -11.32
N LEU A 5 98.49 47.76 -11.20
CA LEU A 5 98.74 46.85 -10.03
C LEU A 5 98.18 47.18 -8.60
N LEU A 6 97.97 46.24 -7.65
CA LEU A 6 98.35 44.81 -7.51
C LEU A 6 97.36 44.04 -6.60
N TYR A 7 97.40 42.71 -6.71
CA TYR A 7 96.69 41.68 -5.95
C TYR A 7 96.63 41.83 -4.41
N HIS A 8 95.56 41.29 -3.82
CA HIS A 8 95.72 40.31 -2.73
C HIS A 8 94.68 39.18 -2.86
N ALA A 9 95.14 37.94 -2.70
CA ALA A 9 94.29 36.75 -2.80
C ALA A 9 93.49 36.52 -1.52
N LEU A 10 92.23 36.11 -1.67
CA LEU A 10 91.43 35.46 -0.62
C LEU A 10 91.16 34.03 -1.06
N CYS A 11 91.83 33.10 -0.38
CA CYS A 11 91.66 31.67 -0.58
C CYS A 11 90.28 31.26 -0.05
N PHE A 12 89.34 30.92 -0.94
CA PHE A 12 88.13 30.23 -0.53
C PHE A 12 88.38 28.72 -0.55
N SER A 13 88.15 28.12 0.61
CA SER A 13 88.26 26.69 0.92
C SER A 13 87.38 25.82 0.03
N LEU A 14 87.77 24.56 -0.11
CA LEU A 14 86.99 23.50 -0.75
C LEU A 14 85.52 23.54 -0.32
N SER A 15 84.61 23.72 -1.28
CA SER A 15 83.18 23.47 -1.12
C SER A 15 82.90 21.97 -1.32
N LYS A 16 82.18 21.37 -0.38
CA LYS A 16 81.71 19.98 -0.46
C LYS A 16 80.82 19.76 -1.70
N ALA A 17 80.75 18.51 -2.15
CA ALA A 17 79.77 18.08 -3.15
C ALA A 17 78.36 18.51 -2.73
N SER A 18 77.61 19.08 -3.68
CA SER A 18 76.20 19.40 -3.53
C SER A 18 75.42 18.38 -4.33
N ALA A 19 74.62 17.55 -3.66
CA ALA A 19 73.60 16.76 -4.34
C ALA A 19 72.73 17.70 -5.18
N HIS A 20 72.54 17.39 -6.47
CA HIS A 20 71.77 18.23 -7.37
C HIS A 20 70.38 17.63 -7.55
N THR A 21 69.40 18.12 -6.79
CA THR A 21 67.99 17.79 -6.98
C THR A 21 67.39 18.66 -8.08
N VAL A 22 66.55 18.07 -8.93
CA VAL A 22 65.78 18.72 -10.00
C VAL A 22 64.32 18.35 -9.80
N GLU A 23 63.46 19.36 -9.64
CA GLU A 23 62.02 19.18 -9.51
C GLU A 23 61.35 19.26 -10.89
N LEU A 24 60.50 18.28 -11.21
CA LEU A 24 59.80 18.14 -12.49
C LEU A 24 58.30 17.92 -12.24
N ASN A 25 57.45 18.72 -12.89
CA ASN A 25 56.01 18.74 -12.66
C ASN A 25 55.15 18.77 -13.94
N ASP A 26 55.76 18.48 -15.09
CA ASP A 26 55.07 18.39 -16.37
C ASP A 26 54.44 17.00 -16.58
N MET A 27 53.39 16.94 -17.41
CA MET A 27 52.69 15.68 -17.74
C MET A 27 53.54 14.66 -18.52
N PHE A 28 54.72 15.07 -19.00
CA PHE A 28 55.72 14.20 -19.61
C PHE A 28 57.08 14.90 -19.62
N GLY A 29 58.16 14.13 -19.73
CA GLY A 29 59.49 14.68 -19.89
C GLY A 29 60.55 13.65 -20.23
N GLN A 30 61.77 14.14 -20.42
CA GLN A 30 62.95 13.38 -20.78
C GLN A 30 64.05 13.65 -19.74
N ILE A 31 64.73 12.59 -19.29
CA ILE A 31 65.77 12.63 -18.26
C ILE A 31 66.99 11.88 -18.80
N GLN A 32 68.16 12.50 -18.69
CA GLN A 32 69.41 11.97 -19.22
C GLN A 32 70.50 12.02 -18.16
N SER A 33 71.41 11.05 -18.18
CA SER A 33 72.64 11.09 -17.37
C SER A 33 73.49 12.32 -17.73
N PRO A 34 74.20 12.94 -16.77
CA PRO A 34 75.02 14.11 -17.05
C PRO A 34 76.06 13.84 -18.14
N GLY A 35 76.03 14.62 -19.23
CA GLY A 35 76.96 14.47 -20.36
C GLY A 35 76.46 13.61 -21.53
N TYR A 36 75.30 12.95 -21.41
CA TYR A 36 74.71 12.15 -22.50
C TYR A 36 74.62 12.96 -23.82
N PRO A 37 74.94 12.39 -24.99
CA PRO A 37 75.28 10.97 -25.26
C PRO A 37 76.77 10.62 -25.06
N ASP A 38 77.61 11.54 -24.60
CA ASP A 38 78.99 11.26 -24.20
C ASP A 38 79.03 10.56 -22.81
N SER A 39 80.20 10.08 -22.41
CA SER A 39 80.37 9.37 -21.14
C SER A 39 80.17 10.26 -19.91
N TYR A 40 79.44 9.77 -18.91
CA TYR A 40 79.14 10.52 -17.69
C TYR A 40 80.36 10.75 -16.78
N PRO A 41 80.38 11.84 -15.99
CA PRO A 41 81.44 12.12 -15.03
C PRO A 41 81.36 11.20 -13.79
N SER A 42 82.52 10.76 -13.31
CA SER A 42 82.69 10.12 -12.01
C SER A 42 82.40 11.08 -10.84
N ASP A 43 82.06 10.53 -9.67
CA ASP A 43 81.72 11.26 -8.43
C ASP A 43 80.56 12.25 -8.66
N SER A 44 79.52 11.77 -9.35
CA SER A 44 78.33 12.56 -9.67
C SER A 44 77.06 11.93 -9.09
N GLU A 45 76.18 12.76 -8.53
CA GLU A 45 74.91 12.34 -7.95
C GLU A 45 73.83 13.38 -8.30
N VAL A 46 72.78 12.93 -8.98
CA VAL A 46 71.68 13.77 -9.47
C VAL A 46 70.36 13.07 -9.18
N THR A 47 69.42 13.80 -8.58
CA THR A 47 68.08 13.29 -8.27
C THR A 47 67.04 14.11 -9.03
N TRP A 48 66.12 13.44 -9.72
CA TRP A 48 64.94 14.04 -10.32
C TRP A 48 63.70 13.62 -9.54
N ASN A 49 63.02 14.58 -8.93
CA ASN A 49 61.72 14.37 -8.31
C ASN A 49 60.65 14.70 -9.34
N ILE A 50 59.79 13.73 -9.65
CA ILE A 50 58.69 13.87 -10.60
C ILE A 50 57.39 13.83 -9.80
N THR A 51 56.58 14.87 -9.94
CA THR A 51 55.26 14.97 -9.30
C THR A 51 54.22 15.32 -10.37
N VAL A 52 53.21 14.47 -10.54
CA VAL A 52 52.06 14.72 -11.41
C VAL A 52 50.84 15.13 -10.57
N PRO A 53 49.76 15.68 -11.16
CA PRO A 53 48.53 15.95 -10.41
C PRO A 53 47.93 14.69 -9.80
N ASP A 54 47.08 14.86 -8.79
CA ASP A 54 46.26 13.77 -8.25
C ASP A 54 45.35 13.19 -9.35
N GLY A 55 45.04 11.89 -9.25
CA GLY A 55 44.38 11.13 -10.32
C GLY A 55 45.34 10.59 -11.41
N PHE A 56 46.66 10.79 -11.27
CA PHE A 56 47.66 10.26 -12.19
C PHE A 56 48.75 9.45 -11.48
N ARG A 57 49.31 8.48 -12.22
CA ARG A 57 50.56 7.77 -11.92
C ARG A 57 51.64 8.14 -12.92
N ILE A 58 52.90 7.88 -12.59
CA ILE A 58 54.07 8.18 -13.43
C ILE A 58 54.55 6.88 -14.06
N LYS A 59 54.55 6.86 -15.39
CA LYS A 59 55.09 5.78 -16.21
C LYS A 59 56.48 6.18 -16.72
N LEU A 60 57.50 5.44 -16.31
CA LEU A 60 58.90 5.61 -16.71
C LEU A 60 59.38 4.44 -17.58
N TYR A 61 60.14 4.73 -18.63
CA TYR A 61 60.83 3.75 -19.46
C TYR A 61 62.12 4.33 -20.04
N PHE A 62 63.04 3.45 -20.45
CA PHE A 62 64.36 3.82 -20.95
C PHE A 62 64.48 3.55 -22.45
N MET A 63 65.10 4.49 -23.17
CA MET A 63 65.38 4.40 -24.61
C MET A 63 66.82 3.95 -24.90
N HIS A 64 67.72 4.10 -23.92
CA HIS A 64 69.11 3.63 -23.93
C HIS A 64 69.59 3.46 -22.48
N PHE A 65 70.33 2.40 -22.17
CA PHE A 65 70.91 2.16 -20.84
C PHE A 65 72.29 1.47 -20.89
N ASN A 66 73.33 2.17 -20.45
CA ASN A 66 74.71 1.72 -20.44
C ASN A 66 75.49 2.35 -19.26
N LEU A 67 75.49 1.68 -18.11
CA LEU A 67 76.21 2.04 -16.88
C LEU A 67 77.25 0.95 -16.53
N GLU A 68 78.13 1.24 -15.55
CA GLU A 68 78.93 0.19 -14.92
C GLU A 68 78.03 -0.88 -14.26
N SER A 69 78.48 -2.14 -14.24
CA SER A 69 77.78 -3.26 -13.61
C SER A 69 78.48 -3.69 -12.32
N SER A 70 77.76 -3.70 -11.21
CA SER A 70 78.28 -4.10 -9.89
C SER A 70 77.26 -4.94 -9.11
N TYR A 71 77.70 -5.61 -8.04
CA TYR A 71 76.81 -6.48 -7.24
C TYR A 71 75.75 -5.63 -6.52
N LEU A 72 74.47 -5.89 -6.80
CA LEU A 72 73.34 -5.07 -6.32
C LEU A 72 73.43 -3.58 -6.70
N CYS A 73 74.16 -3.25 -7.76
CA CYS A 73 74.36 -1.87 -8.23
C CYS A 73 74.95 -0.95 -7.14
N GLU A 74 75.99 -1.42 -6.44
CA GLU A 74 76.63 -0.69 -5.33
C GLU A 74 77.58 0.44 -5.75
N TYR A 75 78.06 0.44 -7.01
CA TYR A 75 78.92 1.49 -7.59
C TYR A 75 78.05 2.52 -8.34
N ASP A 76 77.92 2.38 -9.67
CA ASP A 76 77.03 3.21 -10.49
C ASP A 76 75.61 2.63 -10.54
N TYR A 77 74.59 3.50 -10.44
CA TYR A 77 73.18 3.07 -10.52
C TYR A 77 72.22 4.16 -10.97
N VAL A 78 71.06 3.72 -11.47
CA VAL A 78 69.81 4.48 -11.50
C VAL A 78 68.81 3.81 -10.56
N LYS A 79 68.42 4.51 -9.49
CA LYS A 79 67.44 4.07 -8.50
C LYS A 79 66.12 4.79 -8.72
N VAL A 80 65.01 4.07 -8.69
CA VAL A 80 63.65 4.60 -8.84
C VAL A 80 62.85 4.25 -7.59
N GLU A 81 62.28 5.26 -6.91
CA GLU A 81 61.58 5.10 -5.64
C GLU A 81 60.42 6.10 -5.46
N THR A 82 59.51 5.80 -4.53
CA THR A 82 58.53 6.75 -3.98
C THR A 82 59.11 7.40 -2.72
N GLU A 83 58.28 8.07 -1.91
CA GLU A 83 58.70 8.61 -0.60
C GLU A 83 59.05 7.51 0.41
N ASP A 84 58.52 6.29 0.22
CA ASP A 84 58.50 5.19 1.20
C ASP A 84 58.93 3.82 0.65
N GLN A 85 58.91 3.63 -0.67
CA GLN A 85 59.18 2.34 -1.33
C GLN A 85 60.17 2.49 -2.50
N VAL A 86 61.23 1.67 -2.50
CA VAL A 86 62.08 1.51 -3.69
C VAL A 86 61.35 0.63 -4.71
N LEU A 87 61.13 1.16 -5.92
CA LEU A 87 60.45 0.46 -7.00
C LEU A 87 61.43 -0.39 -7.81
N ALA A 88 62.62 0.15 -8.13
CA ALA A 88 63.67 -0.56 -8.85
C ALA A 88 65.05 0.08 -8.62
N THR A 89 66.11 -0.69 -8.84
CA THR A 89 67.49 -0.22 -8.99
C THR A 89 68.10 -0.88 -10.21
N PHE A 90 68.75 -0.10 -11.08
CA PHE A 90 69.30 -0.55 -12.35
C PHE A 90 70.78 -0.18 -12.50
N CYS A 91 71.56 -1.06 -13.12
CA CYS A 91 72.96 -0.85 -13.49
C CYS A 91 73.38 -1.82 -14.60
N GLY A 92 74.58 -1.62 -15.16
CA GLY A 92 75.08 -2.40 -16.29
C GLY A 92 74.58 -1.92 -17.65
N ARG A 93 74.76 -2.75 -18.68
CA ARG A 93 74.61 -2.40 -20.11
C ARG A 93 73.65 -3.30 -20.87
N GLU A 94 72.80 -2.68 -21.68
CA GLU A 94 71.77 -3.32 -22.52
C GLU A 94 72.28 -4.40 -23.49
N THR A 95 73.59 -4.48 -23.72
CA THR A 95 74.23 -5.51 -24.55
C THR A 95 74.46 -6.85 -23.84
N THR A 96 74.30 -6.93 -22.51
CA THR A 96 74.54 -8.14 -21.72
C THR A 96 73.26 -8.66 -21.06
N ASP A 97 72.81 -9.85 -21.48
CA ASP A 97 71.54 -10.48 -21.07
C ASP A 97 71.48 -10.96 -19.59
N THR A 98 72.54 -10.74 -18.81
CA THR A 98 72.65 -11.18 -17.40
C THR A 98 72.78 -10.02 -16.40
N GLU A 99 72.65 -8.77 -16.85
CA GLU A 99 72.87 -7.57 -16.04
C GLU A 99 71.52 -6.93 -15.60
N GLN A 100 71.54 -6.12 -14.53
CA GLN A 100 70.33 -5.53 -13.91
C GLN A 100 69.84 -4.28 -14.67
N THR A 101 69.60 -4.43 -15.97
CA THR A 101 69.17 -3.32 -16.85
C THR A 101 67.63 -3.22 -16.92
N PRO A 102 67.07 -2.03 -17.23
CA PRO A 102 65.62 -1.87 -17.37
C PRO A 102 65.05 -2.48 -18.67
N GLY A 103 65.89 -2.71 -19.68
CA GLY A 103 65.49 -3.34 -20.94
C GLY A 103 64.32 -2.63 -21.64
N GLN A 104 63.18 -3.32 -21.77
CA GLN A 104 61.91 -2.76 -22.27
C GLN A 104 60.82 -2.72 -21.19
N GLU A 105 61.18 -2.99 -19.94
CA GLU A 105 60.25 -2.95 -18.82
C GLU A 105 59.87 -1.51 -18.49
N VAL A 106 58.64 -1.38 -17.99
CA VAL A 106 58.05 -0.10 -17.62
C VAL A 106 57.95 -0.04 -16.11
N VAL A 107 58.52 0.99 -15.49
CA VAL A 107 58.31 1.27 -14.07
C VAL A 107 57.10 2.20 -13.95
N LEU A 108 56.10 1.78 -13.16
CA LEU A 108 54.91 2.57 -12.85
C LEU A 108 54.92 2.91 -11.36
N SER A 109 54.73 4.17 -10.99
CA SER A 109 54.54 4.54 -9.58
C SER A 109 53.17 4.11 -9.07
N PRO A 110 53.02 3.76 -7.77
CA PRO A 110 51.73 3.47 -7.16
C PRO A 110 50.85 4.73 -6.97
N GLY A 111 51.47 5.91 -6.85
CA GLY A 111 50.79 7.21 -6.72
C GLY A 111 51.37 8.29 -7.64
N SER A 112 51.07 9.55 -7.34
CA SER A 112 51.43 10.74 -8.15
C SER A 112 52.89 11.22 -8.03
N PHE A 113 53.74 10.48 -7.31
CA PHE A 113 55.16 10.81 -7.07
C PHE A 113 56.11 9.69 -7.49
N MET A 114 57.25 10.07 -8.08
CA MET A 114 58.39 9.19 -8.38
C MET A 114 59.70 9.99 -8.29
N SER A 115 60.65 9.51 -7.49
CA SER A 115 62.02 10.02 -7.44
C SER A 115 62.96 9.10 -8.20
N ILE A 116 63.86 9.67 -9.00
CA ILE A 116 64.89 8.96 -9.76
C ILE A 116 66.24 9.52 -9.34
N THR A 117 67.12 8.68 -8.78
CA THR A 117 68.50 9.07 -8.42
C THR A 117 69.49 8.34 -9.30
N PHE A 118 70.28 9.09 -10.07
CA PHE A 118 71.48 8.62 -10.72
C PHE A 118 72.70 8.90 -9.83
N ARG A 119 73.56 7.90 -9.68
CA ARG A 119 74.84 8.06 -9.00
C ARG A 119 75.94 7.36 -9.78
N SER A 120 77.10 8.01 -9.84
CA SER A 120 78.36 7.42 -10.29
C SER A 120 79.43 7.51 -9.20
N ASP A 121 80.19 6.43 -9.08
CA ASP A 121 81.29 6.25 -8.13
C ASP A 121 82.58 7.02 -8.57
N PHE A 122 83.69 6.87 -7.85
CA PHE A 122 84.93 7.61 -8.14
C PHE A 122 85.75 7.08 -9.33
N SER A 123 85.33 6.00 -10.01
CA SER A 123 86.21 5.12 -10.80
C SER A 123 85.60 4.57 -12.11
N ASN A 124 85.28 5.44 -13.06
CA ASN A 124 84.86 5.02 -14.41
C ASN A 124 86.07 4.51 -15.25
N GLU A 125 86.48 3.24 -15.06
CA GLU A 125 87.56 2.60 -15.83
C GLU A 125 87.18 2.40 -17.32
N GLU A 126 85.94 1.96 -17.58
CA GLU A 126 85.32 1.94 -18.91
C GLU A 126 84.50 3.23 -19.15
N ARG A 127 84.36 3.64 -20.42
CA ARG A 127 83.56 4.82 -20.80
C ARG A 127 82.11 4.43 -21.12
N PHE A 128 81.31 4.36 -20.08
CA PHE A 128 79.86 4.13 -20.16
C PHE A 128 79.13 5.40 -20.62
N THR A 129 78.18 5.26 -21.55
CA THR A 129 77.42 6.40 -22.14
C THR A 129 76.23 6.85 -21.31
N GLY A 130 75.89 6.14 -20.23
CA GLY A 130 74.81 6.51 -19.32
C GLY A 130 73.43 6.10 -19.83
N PHE A 131 72.42 6.94 -19.63
CA PHE A 131 71.02 6.60 -19.94
C PHE A 131 70.23 7.76 -20.55
N ASP A 132 69.19 7.39 -21.29
CA ASP A 132 68.14 8.28 -21.79
C ASP A 132 66.77 7.69 -21.42
N ALA A 133 66.04 8.39 -20.55
CA ALA A 133 64.77 7.95 -20.00
C ALA A 133 63.64 8.93 -20.32
N HIS A 134 62.44 8.40 -20.47
CA HIS A 134 61.24 9.18 -20.76
C HIS A 134 60.16 8.82 -19.73
N TYR A 135 59.48 9.84 -19.21
CA TYR A 135 58.34 9.66 -18.32
C TYR A 135 57.09 10.34 -18.86
N MET A 136 55.93 9.84 -18.46
CA MET A 136 54.62 10.45 -18.72
C MET A 136 53.63 10.16 -17.59
N ALA A 137 52.73 11.11 -17.36
CA ALA A 137 51.55 10.92 -16.53
C ALA A 137 50.59 9.95 -17.22
N VAL A 138 50.04 9.01 -16.45
CA VAL A 138 49.03 8.04 -16.87
C VAL A 138 47.84 8.18 -15.94
N ASP A 139 46.66 8.36 -16.54
CA ASP A 139 45.38 8.43 -15.86
C ASP A 139 45.14 7.17 -15.00
N VAL A 140 44.73 7.34 -13.74
CA VAL A 140 44.25 6.24 -12.90
C VAL A 140 42.80 5.97 -13.27
N ASP A 141 42.41 4.70 -13.39
CA ASP A 141 41.02 4.33 -13.66
C ASP A 141 40.39 3.77 -12.38
N GLU A 142 39.92 4.65 -11.50
CA GLU A 142 39.38 4.27 -10.18
C GLU A 142 38.13 3.37 -10.29
N CYS A 143 37.48 3.35 -11.45
CA CYS A 143 36.35 2.47 -11.73
C CYS A 143 36.77 1.00 -11.94
N LYS A 144 38.03 0.75 -12.35
CA LYS A 144 38.63 -0.59 -12.44
C LYS A 144 39.52 -0.91 -11.26
N GLU A 145 40.29 0.06 -10.78
CA GLU A 145 41.31 -0.09 -9.75
C GLU A 145 40.69 0.12 -8.36
N ARG A 146 39.87 -0.85 -7.95
CA ARG A 146 39.24 -0.86 -6.62
C ARG A 146 40.23 -1.36 -5.59
N GLU A 147 41.02 -0.45 -5.04
CA GLU A 147 41.93 -0.74 -3.93
C GLU A 147 41.13 -1.03 -2.64
N ASP A 148 40.00 -0.32 -2.43
CA ASP A 148 39.01 -0.60 -1.37
C ASP A 148 37.57 -0.61 -1.95
N GLU A 149 36.85 -1.74 -1.86
CA GLU A 149 35.47 -1.82 -2.38
C GLU A 149 34.49 -0.90 -1.61
N GLU A 150 34.71 -0.72 -0.30
CA GLU A 150 33.85 0.07 0.60
C GLU A 150 33.81 1.57 0.26
N LEU A 151 34.88 2.11 -0.35
CA LEU A 151 35.00 3.52 -0.73
C LEU A 151 34.62 3.80 -2.19
N SER A 152 34.21 2.77 -2.94
CA SER A 152 33.82 2.90 -4.35
C SER A 152 32.39 3.46 -4.54
N CYS A 153 32.05 3.82 -5.78
CA CYS A 153 30.71 4.30 -6.16
C CYS A 153 29.64 3.21 -5.97
N ASP A 154 28.57 3.54 -5.26
CA ASP A 154 27.46 2.64 -4.89
C ASP A 154 26.70 2.06 -6.10
N HIS A 155 26.60 2.81 -7.21
CA HIS A 155 25.86 2.40 -8.40
C HIS A 155 26.66 2.44 -9.71
N TYR A 156 27.04 3.63 -10.17
CA TYR A 156 27.77 3.83 -11.41
C TYR A 156 28.99 4.71 -11.17
N CYS A 157 30.15 4.26 -11.64
CA CYS A 157 31.40 5.01 -11.64
C CYS A 157 31.69 5.51 -13.05
N HIS A 158 32.16 6.76 -13.17
CA HIS A 158 32.53 7.41 -14.43
C HIS A 158 33.95 7.96 -14.30
N ASN A 159 34.93 7.30 -14.92
CA ASN A 159 36.29 7.81 -15.01
C ASN A 159 36.40 8.95 -16.04
N TYR A 160 37.25 9.94 -15.77
CA TYR A 160 37.69 10.98 -16.69
C TYR A 160 39.18 11.29 -16.45
N ILE A 161 39.82 12.00 -17.39
CA ILE A 161 41.26 12.29 -17.28
C ILE A 161 41.55 13.15 -16.03
N GLY A 162 42.18 12.56 -15.02
CA GLY A 162 42.48 13.16 -13.72
C GLY A 162 41.39 13.01 -12.65
N GLY A 163 40.56 11.97 -12.72
CA GLY A 163 39.69 11.54 -11.62
C GLY A 163 38.35 10.93 -12.04
N TYR A 164 37.48 10.65 -11.07
CA TYR A 164 36.18 10.03 -11.31
C TYR A 164 35.01 10.77 -10.65
N TYR A 165 33.79 10.40 -11.02
CA TYR A 165 32.58 10.75 -10.27
C TYR A 165 31.55 9.63 -10.27
N CYS A 166 30.68 9.61 -9.27
CA CYS A 166 29.61 8.63 -9.14
C CYS A 166 28.26 9.14 -9.68
N SER A 167 27.39 8.22 -10.10
CA SER A 167 25.99 8.51 -10.37
C SER A 167 25.07 7.33 -10.03
N CYS A 168 23.76 7.60 -9.97
CA CYS A 168 22.77 6.65 -9.44
C CYS A 168 21.86 6.06 -10.52
N ARG A 169 21.26 4.90 -10.19
CA ARG A 169 20.15 4.30 -10.96
C ARG A 169 18.93 5.23 -10.99
N PHE A 170 18.07 5.04 -11.99
CA PHE A 170 16.80 5.78 -12.08
C PHE A 170 15.95 5.57 -10.82
N GLY A 171 15.40 6.65 -10.25
CA GLY A 171 14.64 6.65 -9.00
C GLY A 171 15.47 6.92 -7.74
N TYR A 172 16.79 6.94 -7.85
CA TYR A 172 17.71 7.26 -6.76
C TYR A 172 18.33 8.66 -6.93
N ILE A 173 18.85 9.21 -5.83
CA ILE A 173 19.46 10.54 -5.73
C ILE A 173 20.87 10.37 -5.17
N LEU A 174 21.86 11.01 -5.80
CA LEU A 174 23.24 11.01 -5.28
C LEU A 174 23.28 11.79 -3.96
N HIS A 175 23.87 11.18 -2.94
CA HIS A 175 24.01 11.77 -1.62
C HIS A 175 25.12 12.84 -1.57
N THR A 176 25.21 13.58 -0.46
CA THR A 176 26.15 14.71 -0.30
C THR A 176 27.61 14.28 -0.14
N ASP A 177 27.87 12.98 0.04
CA ASP A 177 29.20 12.36 -0.06
C ASP A 177 29.67 12.18 -1.51
N ASN A 178 28.83 12.49 -2.51
CA ASN A 178 29.05 12.27 -3.94
C ASN A 178 29.31 10.81 -4.33
N ARG A 179 28.96 9.84 -3.48
CA ARG A 179 29.28 8.41 -3.63
C ARG A 179 28.08 7.49 -3.50
N THR A 180 27.26 7.68 -2.46
CA THR A 180 26.12 6.79 -2.15
C THR A 180 24.82 7.26 -2.80
N CYS A 181 23.90 6.33 -3.02
CA CYS A 181 22.65 6.59 -3.70
C CYS A 181 21.44 6.34 -2.78
N ARG A 182 20.83 7.44 -2.34
CA ARG A 182 19.65 7.45 -1.47
C ARG A 182 18.34 7.54 -2.25
N VAL A 183 17.21 7.42 -1.56
CA VAL A 183 15.86 7.63 -2.13
C VAL A 183 15.06 8.64 -1.31
N GLU A 184 13.98 9.18 -1.89
CA GLU A 184 12.89 9.80 -1.13
C GLU A 184 11.85 8.74 -0.78
N CYS A 185 11.69 8.45 0.51
CA CYS A 185 10.81 7.38 1.01
C CYS A 185 9.82 7.86 2.09
N SER A 186 9.74 9.17 2.32
CA SER A 186 8.90 9.79 3.37
C SER A 186 7.55 10.33 2.89
N ASP A 187 7.32 10.37 1.56
CA ASP A 187 6.05 10.81 0.95
C ASP A 187 4.98 9.71 0.96
N ASN A 188 4.54 9.29 2.14
CA ASN A 188 3.50 8.26 2.30
C ASN A 188 2.57 8.52 3.49
N LEU A 189 1.32 8.04 3.36
CA LEU A 189 0.31 8.11 4.42
C LEU A 189 -0.65 6.91 4.31
N PHE A 190 -0.68 6.07 5.33
CA PHE A 190 -1.45 4.83 5.38
C PHE A 190 -2.72 5.00 6.24
N THR A 191 -3.88 5.04 5.57
CA THR A 191 -5.19 5.31 6.22
C THR A 191 -6.18 4.13 6.16
N GLN A 192 -5.78 3.01 5.57
CA GLN A 192 -6.63 1.81 5.44
C GLN A 192 -6.59 0.98 6.73
N ARG A 193 -7.63 0.19 7.03
CA ARG A 193 -7.65 -0.66 8.24
C ARG A 193 -6.56 -1.75 8.26
N THR A 194 -5.97 -2.08 7.11
CA THR A 194 -4.89 -3.06 6.99
C THR A 194 -3.97 -2.66 5.86
N GLY A 195 -2.67 -2.93 5.99
CA GLY A 195 -1.71 -2.70 4.91
C GLY A 195 -0.38 -3.40 5.15
N VAL A 196 0.53 -3.25 4.20
CA VAL A 196 1.91 -3.76 4.23
C VAL A 196 2.86 -2.59 4.03
N ILE A 197 3.95 -2.57 4.77
CA ILE A 197 5.02 -1.56 4.71
C ILE A 197 6.35 -2.31 4.67
N THR A 198 7.29 -1.85 3.84
CA THR A 198 8.61 -2.46 3.66
C THR A 198 9.69 -1.39 3.67
N SER A 199 10.94 -1.81 3.84
CA SER A 199 12.08 -1.02 3.34
C SER A 199 11.94 -0.76 1.83
N PRO A 200 12.57 0.30 1.28
CA PRO A 200 12.57 0.52 -0.16
C PRO A 200 13.26 -0.64 -0.89
N ASP A 201 12.76 -0.98 -2.08
CA ASP A 201 13.23 -2.09 -2.95
C ASP A 201 13.22 -3.51 -2.31
N PHE A 202 12.55 -3.71 -1.17
CA PHE A 202 12.43 -5.04 -0.54
C PHE A 202 11.88 -6.10 -1.51
N PRO A 203 12.49 -7.30 -1.63
CA PRO A 203 13.52 -7.89 -0.75
C PRO A 203 14.95 -7.81 -1.31
N ASN A 204 15.27 -6.80 -2.11
CA ASN A 204 16.63 -6.45 -2.52
C ASN A 204 17.32 -5.63 -1.41
N PRO A 205 18.64 -5.38 -1.49
CA PRO A 205 19.33 -4.47 -0.58
C PRO A 205 18.67 -3.10 -0.53
N TYR A 206 18.49 -2.53 0.66
CA TYR A 206 17.88 -1.21 0.77
C TYR A 206 18.84 -0.09 0.36
N PRO A 207 18.32 1.07 -0.12
CA PRO A 207 19.14 2.24 -0.44
C PRO A 207 19.91 2.74 0.77
N LYS A 208 21.21 3.00 0.57
CA LYS A 208 22.09 3.64 1.56
C LYS A 208 21.68 5.10 1.81
N SER A 209 22.14 5.66 2.93
CA SER A 209 22.05 7.09 3.30
C SER A 209 20.64 7.66 3.17
N SER A 210 19.64 6.89 3.60
CA SER A 210 18.21 7.19 3.44
C SER A 210 17.51 7.27 4.79
N GLU A 211 16.67 8.30 4.97
CA GLU A 211 15.81 8.47 6.15
C GLU A 211 14.34 8.37 5.72
N CYS A 212 13.73 7.22 5.99
CA CYS A 212 12.37 6.89 5.57
C CYS A 212 11.38 7.04 6.74
N LEU A 213 10.35 7.86 6.53
CA LEU A 213 9.26 8.08 7.48
C LEU A 213 7.97 7.45 6.95
N TYR A 214 7.47 6.42 7.62
CA TYR A 214 6.20 5.77 7.27
C TYR A 214 5.11 6.13 8.28
N THR A 215 4.05 6.79 7.81
CA THR A 215 3.00 7.36 8.67
C THR A 215 1.70 6.58 8.54
N ILE A 216 1.26 5.94 9.62
CA ILE A 216 -0.06 5.29 9.72
C ILE A 216 -0.99 6.22 10.52
N GLU A 217 -2.10 6.65 9.92
CA GLU A 217 -3.13 7.47 10.56
C GLU A 217 -4.52 6.90 10.32
N LEU A 218 -5.14 6.40 11.38
CA LEU A 218 -6.50 5.86 11.39
C LEU A 218 -7.46 6.79 12.15
N GLU A 219 -8.76 6.53 12.02
CA GLU A 219 -9.80 7.20 12.81
C GLU A 219 -9.61 6.93 14.32
N GLU A 220 -9.89 7.95 15.15
CA GLU A 220 -9.81 7.84 16.61
C GLU A 220 -10.70 6.70 17.13
N GLY A 221 -10.14 5.83 17.98
CA GLY A 221 -10.80 4.63 18.51
C GLY A 221 -10.28 3.32 17.91
N PHE A 222 -9.57 3.37 16.77
CA PHE A 222 -8.73 2.26 16.33
C PHE A 222 -7.42 2.17 17.11
N MET A 223 -6.84 0.97 17.11
CA MET A 223 -5.58 0.60 17.74
C MET A 223 -4.73 -0.13 16.70
N VAL A 224 -3.54 0.36 16.38
CA VAL A 224 -2.68 -0.25 15.35
C VAL A 224 -1.89 -1.40 15.95
N ASN A 225 -2.02 -2.59 15.37
CA ASN A 225 -1.16 -3.74 15.65
C ASN A 225 -0.18 -3.93 14.48
N LEU A 226 1.11 -4.08 14.78
CA LEU A 226 2.19 -4.29 13.80
C LEU A 226 2.73 -5.72 13.93
N GLN A 227 2.96 -6.36 12.80
CA GLN A 227 3.55 -7.70 12.72
C GLN A 227 4.59 -7.74 11.61
N PHE A 228 5.86 -7.94 11.97
CA PHE A 228 6.91 -8.21 11.00
C PHE A 228 6.72 -9.61 10.38
N GLU A 229 7.03 -9.73 9.10
CA GLU A 229 6.83 -10.92 8.29
C GLU A 229 7.94 -11.06 7.22
N ASP A 230 8.10 -12.25 6.64
CA ASP A 230 9.15 -12.59 5.69
C ASP A 230 10.59 -12.39 6.25
N ILE A 231 11.49 -11.76 5.48
CA ILE A 231 12.89 -11.51 5.85
C ILE A 231 12.99 -10.25 6.72
N PHE A 232 13.85 -10.30 7.73
CA PHE A 232 14.28 -9.16 8.52
C PHE A 232 15.81 -9.19 8.61
N ASP A 233 16.45 -8.23 7.98
CA ASP A 233 17.89 -8.16 7.76
C ASP A 233 18.29 -6.68 7.69
N ILE A 234 18.85 -6.17 8.78
CA ILE A 234 19.24 -4.77 8.96
C ILE A 234 20.61 -4.77 9.63
N GLU A 235 21.55 -3.96 9.16
CA GLU A 235 22.91 -3.95 9.67
C GLU A 235 22.98 -3.67 11.19
N ASP A 236 23.76 -4.47 11.92
CA ASP A 236 23.89 -4.40 13.37
C ASP A 236 25.35 -4.52 13.84
N HIS A 237 25.55 -4.49 15.16
CA HIS A 237 26.87 -4.67 15.77
C HIS A 237 26.72 -5.55 17.01
N PRO A 238 27.59 -6.56 17.23
CA PRO A 238 27.43 -7.55 18.31
C PRO A 238 27.48 -6.95 19.72
N GLU A 239 28.14 -5.80 19.90
CA GLU A 239 28.31 -5.17 21.22
C GLU A 239 27.53 -3.86 21.40
N VAL A 240 27.04 -3.24 20.31
CA VAL A 240 26.45 -1.90 20.33
C VAL A 240 25.04 -1.97 19.73
N PRO A 241 23.99 -1.51 20.42
CA PRO A 241 22.63 -1.60 19.88
C PRO A 241 22.41 -0.69 18.67
N CYS A 242 22.40 -1.29 17.47
CA CYS A 242 22.04 -0.67 16.18
C CYS A 242 22.77 0.67 15.90
N PRO A 243 24.11 0.67 15.75
CA PRO A 243 24.88 1.89 15.55
C PRO A 243 24.80 2.41 14.11
N TYR A 244 24.63 1.50 13.14
CA TYR A 244 24.54 1.78 11.70
C TYR A 244 23.07 2.06 11.34
N ASP A 245 22.29 0.98 11.22
CA ASP A 245 20.94 1.00 10.67
C ASP A 245 19.90 0.61 11.70
N TYR A 246 18.70 1.18 11.59
CA TYR A 246 17.65 0.90 12.56
C TYR A 246 16.24 1.29 12.13
N ILE A 247 15.26 0.56 12.68
CA ILE A 247 13.87 1.01 12.79
C ILE A 247 13.62 1.61 14.18
N LYS A 248 12.99 2.78 14.25
CA LYS A 248 12.39 3.36 15.48
C LYS A 248 10.89 3.57 15.26
N ILE A 249 10.06 3.11 16.18
CA ILE A 249 8.59 3.19 16.06
C ILE A 249 8.05 4.12 17.14
N LYS A 250 7.49 5.26 16.74
CA LYS A 250 6.91 6.27 17.63
C LYS A 250 5.39 6.11 17.70
N VAL A 251 4.90 5.95 18.92
CA VAL A 251 3.49 5.73 19.27
C VAL A 251 3.11 6.75 20.35
N GLY A 252 2.48 7.85 19.93
CA GLY A 252 2.25 9.01 20.80
C GLY A 252 3.58 9.57 21.36
N PRO A 253 3.76 9.66 22.70
CA PRO A 253 4.99 10.11 23.31
C PRO A 253 6.08 9.02 23.45
N LYS A 254 5.74 7.73 23.23
CA LYS A 254 6.67 6.62 23.42
C LYS A 254 7.38 6.29 22.10
N VAL A 255 8.68 5.99 22.18
CA VAL A 255 9.45 5.40 21.09
C VAL A 255 9.82 3.96 21.46
N LEU A 256 9.74 3.06 20.48
CA LEU A 256 10.17 1.67 20.54
C LEU A 256 11.36 1.48 19.58
N GLY A 257 12.24 0.52 19.90
CA GLY A 257 13.50 0.32 19.21
C GLY A 257 14.67 1.08 19.86
N PRO A 258 15.81 1.26 19.16
CA PRO A 258 16.04 0.83 17.78
C PRO A 258 15.93 -0.69 17.58
N PHE A 259 15.58 -1.12 16.37
CA PHE A 259 15.55 -2.52 15.95
C PHE A 259 16.45 -2.71 14.72
N CYS A 260 17.31 -3.73 14.76
CA CYS A 260 18.28 -4.11 13.74
C CYS A 260 18.60 -5.62 13.86
N GLY A 261 19.51 -6.13 13.03
CA GLY A 261 19.97 -7.52 13.01
C GLY A 261 19.07 -8.46 12.22
N GLU A 262 19.34 -9.77 12.29
CA GLU A 262 18.62 -10.81 11.53
C GLU A 262 17.28 -11.25 12.16
N LYS A 263 16.95 -10.78 13.37
CA LYS A 263 15.74 -11.22 14.10
C LYS A 263 14.75 -10.07 14.30
N ALA A 264 13.63 -10.16 13.59
CA ALA A 264 12.48 -9.27 13.76
C ALA A 264 11.99 -9.20 15.22
N PRO A 265 11.52 -8.02 15.68
CA PRO A 265 10.90 -7.89 17.00
C PRO A 265 9.54 -8.61 17.05
N GLU A 266 9.16 -9.03 18.26
CA GLU A 266 7.86 -9.66 18.52
C GLU A 266 6.68 -8.72 18.19
N PRO A 267 5.47 -9.24 17.85
CA PRO A 267 4.34 -8.43 17.42
C PRO A 267 3.97 -7.28 18.38
N ILE A 268 3.82 -6.08 17.84
CA ILE A 268 3.64 -4.84 18.60
C ILE A 268 2.18 -4.40 18.53
N ASN A 269 1.44 -4.66 19.61
CA ASN A 269 0.08 -4.13 19.77
C ASN A 269 0.17 -2.72 20.40
N THR A 270 -0.38 -1.71 19.74
CA THR A 270 -0.41 -0.33 20.25
C THR A 270 -1.78 0.06 20.78
N GLN A 271 -1.84 1.06 21.65
CA GLN A 271 -3.09 1.68 22.09
C GLN A 271 -3.38 3.00 21.32
N SER A 272 -2.89 3.12 20.08
CA SER A 272 -2.95 4.35 19.29
C SER A 272 -3.55 4.10 17.92
N HIS A 273 -4.29 5.09 17.41
CA HIS A 273 -4.76 5.14 16.02
C HIS A 273 -3.71 5.73 15.06
N SER A 274 -2.63 6.33 15.60
CA SER A 274 -1.52 6.89 14.83
C SER A 274 -0.17 6.30 15.25
N VAL A 275 0.66 5.99 14.25
CA VAL A 275 2.00 5.42 14.41
C VAL A 275 2.93 6.01 13.35
N LEU A 276 4.12 6.45 13.76
CA LEU A 276 5.20 6.84 12.85
C LEU A 276 6.35 5.81 12.96
N ILE A 277 6.75 5.24 11.83
CA ILE A 277 7.89 4.33 11.73
C ILE A 277 9.01 5.11 11.01
N LEU A 278 10.15 5.25 11.67
CA LEU A 278 11.38 5.79 11.09
C LEU A 278 12.30 4.61 10.77
N PHE A 279 12.81 4.55 9.54
CA PHE A 279 13.90 3.65 9.15
C PHE A 279 15.08 4.49 8.65
N HIS A 280 16.27 4.20 9.17
CA HIS A 280 17.52 4.89 8.86
C HIS A 280 18.51 3.88 8.29
N SER A 281 19.14 4.22 7.17
CA SER A 281 20.30 3.53 6.60
C SER A 281 21.53 4.45 6.49
N ASP A 282 22.71 3.93 6.81
CA ASP A 282 23.99 4.64 6.73
C ASP A 282 24.65 4.53 5.34
N ASN A 283 25.94 4.84 5.21
CA ASN A 283 26.63 4.86 3.91
C ASN A 283 27.29 3.52 3.51
N SER A 284 26.97 2.42 4.18
CA SER A 284 27.48 1.06 3.94
C SER A 284 26.35 0.02 3.89
N GLY A 285 26.67 -1.27 4.06
CA GLY A 285 25.70 -2.38 4.04
C GLY A 285 25.15 -2.82 2.67
N GLU A 286 24.76 -4.09 2.58
CA GLU A 286 23.99 -4.69 1.46
C GLU A 286 22.79 -5.50 2.00
N ASN A 287 22.34 -5.16 3.20
CA ASN A 287 21.29 -5.86 3.93
C ASN A 287 19.92 -5.66 3.26
N ARG A 288 19.10 -6.71 3.31
CA ARG A 288 17.89 -6.87 2.48
C ARG A 288 16.63 -6.24 3.07
N GLY A 289 16.76 -5.67 4.25
CA GLY A 289 15.73 -4.88 4.91
C GLY A 289 14.63 -5.73 5.53
N TRP A 290 13.41 -5.20 5.48
CA TRP A 290 12.33 -5.66 6.34
C TRP A 290 10.97 -5.46 5.70
N ARG A 291 10.02 -6.27 6.18
CA ARG A 291 8.60 -6.15 5.86
C ARG A 291 7.76 -6.31 7.12
N LEU A 292 6.69 -5.54 7.21
CA LEU A 292 5.64 -5.71 8.19
C LEU A 292 4.25 -5.54 7.58
N SER A 293 3.27 -6.26 8.13
CA SER A 293 1.87 -5.95 7.94
C SER A 293 1.30 -5.29 9.19
N TYR A 294 0.36 -4.35 9.00
CA TYR A 294 -0.36 -3.70 10.09
C TYR A 294 -1.86 -3.97 9.99
N ARG A 295 -2.53 -4.00 11.14
CA ARG A 295 -3.98 -4.20 11.25
C ARG A 295 -4.57 -3.29 12.32
N ALA A 296 -5.69 -2.66 11.99
CA ALA A 296 -6.52 -1.89 12.90
C ALA A 296 -7.35 -2.86 13.76
N ALA A 297 -7.05 -2.90 15.06
CA ALA A 297 -7.91 -3.47 16.07
C ALA A 297 -8.82 -2.38 16.68
N GLY A 298 -9.86 -2.80 17.39
CA GLY A 298 -10.75 -1.95 18.15
C GLY A 298 -11.27 -2.70 19.37
N ASN A 299 -11.89 -2.00 20.31
CA ASN A 299 -12.51 -2.65 21.46
C ASN A 299 -13.63 -3.60 21.00
N GLU A 300 -13.67 -4.80 21.58
CA GLU A 300 -14.71 -5.79 21.27
C GLU A 300 -16.02 -5.41 21.98
N CYS A 301 -17.14 -5.47 21.25
CA CYS A 301 -18.46 -5.28 21.82
C CYS A 301 -19.08 -6.61 22.32
N PRO A 302 -19.95 -6.58 23.36
CA PRO A 302 -20.63 -7.77 23.85
C PRO A 302 -21.40 -8.53 22.78
N GLU A 303 -21.45 -9.86 22.93
CA GLU A 303 -22.23 -10.74 22.05
C GLU A 303 -23.72 -10.34 22.02
N LEU A 304 -24.28 -10.23 20.82
CA LEU A 304 -25.69 -9.88 20.62
C LEU A 304 -26.53 -11.14 20.48
N GLN A 305 -27.60 -11.25 21.28
CA GLN A 305 -28.63 -12.28 21.06
C GLN A 305 -29.73 -11.74 20.13
N PRO A 306 -30.14 -12.50 19.09
CA PRO A 306 -31.20 -12.05 18.19
C PRO A 306 -32.52 -11.87 18.95
N PRO A 307 -33.33 -10.86 18.59
CA PRO A 307 -34.64 -10.68 19.20
C PRO A 307 -35.56 -11.85 18.87
N VAL A 308 -36.48 -12.17 19.79
CA VAL A 308 -37.50 -13.21 19.54
C VAL A 308 -38.33 -12.81 18.32
N HIS A 309 -38.45 -13.72 17.35
CA HIS A 309 -39.01 -13.46 16.01
C HIS A 309 -38.22 -12.46 15.16
N GLY A 310 -36.89 -12.51 15.22
CA GLY A 310 -36.00 -11.75 14.34
C GLY A 310 -34.57 -12.28 14.29
N LYS A 311 -33.72 -11.54 13.59
CA LYS A 311 -32.33 -11.89 13.28
C LYS A 311 -31.43 -10.65 13.26
N ILE A 312 -30.13 -10.89 13.30
CA ILE A 312 -29.07 -9.87 13.26
C ILE A 312 -28.11 -10.24 12.12
N GLU A 313 -27.81 -9.29 11.24
CA GLU A 313 -26.95 -9.49 10.06
C GLU A 313 -25.92 -8.35 9.93
N PRO A 314 -24.64 -8.63 9.61
CA PRO A 314 -24.02 -9.94 9.47
C PRO A 314 -23.93 -10.68 10.82
N SER A 315 -23.92 -12.01 10.79
CA SER A 315 -23.69 -12.84 11.98
C SER A 315 -22.19 -13.12 12.12
N GLN A 316 -21.54 -12.46 13.07
CA GLN A 316 -20.12 -12.63 13.40
C GLN A 316 -19.96 -13.18 14.82
N ALA A 317 -18.90 -13.98 15.05
CA ALA A 317 -18.60 -14.52 16.38
C ALA A 317 -18.12 -13.46 17.38
N LYS A 318 -17.59 -12.34 16.87
CA LYS A 318 -17.15 -11.16 17.61
C LYS A 318 -17.41 -9.92 16.76
N TYR A 319 -17.68 -8.80 17.41
CA TYR A 319 -17.81 -7.48 16.79
C TYR A 319 -16.85 -6.53 17.48
N SER A 320 -16.31 -5.58 16.74
CA SER A 320 -15.31 -4.61 17.15
C SER A 320 -15.70 -3.19 16.72
N PHE A 321 -14.98 -2.18 17.23
CA PHE A 321 -15.23 -0.78 16.88
C PHE A 321 -15.50 -0.56 15.38
N LYS A 322 -16.57 0.20 15.08
CA LYS A 322 -17.10 0.48 13.72
C LYS A 322 -17.71 -0.71 12.97
N ASP A 323 -17.86 -1.88 13.59
CA ASP A 323 -18.74 -2.92 13.05
C ASP A 323 -20.20 -2.49 13.24
N GLN A 324 -21.01 -2.69 12.20
CA GLN A 324 -22.40 -2.30 12.14
C GLN A 324 -23.26 -3.52 11.85
N VAL A 325 -24.37 -3.66 12.58
CA VAL A 325 -25.31 -4.76 12.38
C VAL A 325 -26.72 -4.24 12.16
N LEU A 326 -27.44 -4.96 11.30
CA LEU A 326 -28.82 -4.71 10.94
C LEU A 326 -29.71 -5.72 11.65
N ILE A 327 -30.58 -5.22 12.54
CA ILE A 327 -31.61 -6.01 13.20
C ILE A 327 -32.87 -5.97 12.33
N SER A 328 -33.44 -7.14 12.06
CA SER A 328 -34.68 -7.31 11.30
C SER A 328 -35.57 -8.37 11.93
N CYS A 329 -36.87 -8.32 11.66
CA CYS A 329 -37.84 -9.27 12.20
C CYS A 329 -38.31 -10.29 11.15
N ASP A 330 -38.82 -11.42 11.63
CA ASP A 330 -39.43 -12.46 10.80
C ASP A 330 -40.64 -11.94 10.02
N THR A 331 -40.96 -12.60 8.91
CA THR A 331 -42.15 -12.28 8.10
C THR A 331 -43.42 -12.26 8.96
N GLY A 332 -44.08 -11.10 9.00
CA GLY A 332 -45.28 -10.87 9.83
C GLY A 332 -44.99 -10.24 11.19
N TYR A 333 -43.76 -9.81 11.44
CA TYR A 333 -43.35 -8.98 12.56
C TYR A 333 -42.68 -7.69 12.04
N LYS A 334 -42.62 -6.66 12.90
CA LYS A 334 -41.92 -5.39 12.65
C LYS A 334 -41.02 -5.05 13.84
N VAL A 335 -39.92 -4.36 13.57
CA VAL A 335 -39.03 -3.87 14.62
C VAL A 335 -39.74 -2.74 15.36
N LEU A 336 -39.83 -2.84 16.69
CA LEU A 336 -40.42 -1.83 17.56
C LEU A 336 -39.32 -1.17 18.41
N LYS A 337 -39.07 0.13 18.16
CA LYS A 337 -38.19 0.96 18.99
C LYS A 337 -38.95 2.21 19.41
N ASP A 338 -39.02 2.47 20.71
CA ASP A 338 -39.63 3.67 21.32
C ASP A 338 -41.05 3.98 20.78
N ASN A 339 -41.87 2.93 20.65
CA ASN A 339 -43.24 2.93 20.08
C ASN A 339 -43.34 3.23 18.57
N VAL A 340 -42.23 3.29 17.84
CA VAL A 340 -42.19 3.40 16.37
C VAL A 340 -41.93 2.03 15.76
N GLU A 341 -42.76 1.65 14.78
CA GLU A 341 -42.59 0.42 13.98
C GLU A 341 -41.75 0.71 12.72
N MET A 342 -40.77 -0.14 12.43
CA MET A 342 -39.89 -0.04 11.26
C MET A 342 -39.50 -1.43 10.73
N ASP A 343 -38.93 -1.46 9.53
CA ASP A 343 -38.54 -2.70 8.85
C ASP A 343 -37.21 -3.26 9.39
N THR A 344 -36.26 -2.37 9.63
CA THR A 344 -34.91 -2.69 10.13
C THR A 344 -34.44 -1.61 11.09
N PHE A 345 -33.54 -1.97 12.01
CA PHE A 345 -32.88 -1.03 12.91
C PHE A 345 -31.38 -1.33 12.95
N GLN A 346 -30.55 -0.31 12.81
CA GLN A 346 -29.10 -0.44 12.75
C GLN A 346 -28.48 -0.01 14.07
N ILE A 347 -27.52 -0.80 14.57
CA ILE A 347 -26.65 -0.43 15.70
C ILE A 347 -25.19 -0.60 15.30
N GLU A 348 -24.31 0.10 16.00
CA GLU A 348 -22.87 0.08 15.74
C GLU A 348 -22.08 -0.11 17.04
N CYS A 349 -20.91 -0.72 16.93
CA CYS A 349 -19.98 -0.88 18.04
C CYS A 349 -19.13 0.39 18.21
N LEU A 350 -19.26 1.04 19.37
CA LEU A 350 -18.62 2.31 19.73
C LEU A 350 -17.19 2.11 20.25
N LYS A 351 -16.42 3.20 20.33
CA LYS A 351 -15.00 3.16 20.70
C LYS A 351 -14.71 2.66 22.13
N ASP A 352 -15.71 2.69 23.00
CA ASP A 352 -15.64 2.18 24.38
C ASP A 352 -15.99 0.69 24.51
N GLY A 353 -16.28 -0.01 23.39
CA GLY A 353 -16.73 -1.40 23.41
C GLY A 353 -18.22 -1.56 23.76
N THR A 354 -19.02 -0.49 23.68
CA THR A 354 -20.48 -0.58 23.86
C THR A 354 -21.23 -0.48 22.53
N TRP A 355 -22.42 -1.08 22.47
CA TRP A 355 -23.32 -0.91 21.32
C TRP A 355 -24.07 0.42 21.43
N SER A 356 -24.18 1.16 20.32
CA SER A 356 -24.83 2.47 20.27
C SER A 356 -26.29 2.48 20.75
N ASN A 357 -26.98 1.35 20.64
CA ASN A 357 -28.32 1.14 21.19
C ASN A 357 -28.51 -0.31 21.67
N LYS A 358 -29.51 -0.51 22.52
CA LYS A 358 -30.01 -1.84 22.89
C LYS A 358 -30.83 -2.46 21.75
N ILE A 359 -30.83 -3.79 21.67
CA ILE A 359 -31.59 -4.56 20.70
C ILE A 359 -33.10 -4.27 20.88
N PRO A 360 -33.83 -3.87 19.82
CA PRO A 360 -35.28 -3.64 19.85
C PRO A 360 -36.05 -4.97 19.87
N THR A 361 -37.36 -4.92 20.15
CA THR A 361 -38.23 -6.10 20.12
C THR A 361 -38.96 -6.23 18.78
N CYS A 362 -39.32 -7.46 18.40
CA CYS A 362 -40.17 -7.71 17.25
C CYS A 362 -41.64 -7.78 17.67
N LYS A 363 -42.45 -6.84 17.18
CA LYS A 363 -43.90 -6.79 17.41
C LYS A 363 -44.61 -7.52 16.27
N ILE A 364 -45.53 -8.42 16.60
CA ILE A 364 -46.35 -9.09 15.59
C ILE A 364 -47.25 -8.08 14.87
N VAL A 365 -47.35 -8.19 13.55
CA VAL A 365 -48.20 -7.34 12.73
C VAL A 365 -49.67 -7.63 13.04
N ASP A 366 -50.45 -6.55 13.21
CA ASP A 366 -51.87 -6.57 13.52
C ASP A 366 -52.67 -6.00 12.34
N CYS A 367 -53.60 -6.79 11.78
CA CYS A 367 -54.49 -6.36 10.71
C CYS A 367 -55.66 -5.48 11.20
N ARG A 368 -55.72 -5.20 12.50
CA ARG A 368 -56.76 -4.44 13.20
C ARG A 368 -58.13 -5.10 13.10
N ALA A 369 -59.13 -4.45 13.70
CA ALA A 369 -60.52 -4.88 13.60
C ALA A 369 -60.92 -5.03 12.12
N PRO A 370 -61.51 -6.18 11.73
CA PRO A 370 -61.97 -6.38 10.36
C PRO A 370 -63.12 -5.42 10.02
N GLY A 371 -63.21 -5.02 8.75
CA GLY A 371 -64.26 -4.14 8.27
C GLY A 371 -65.65 -4.76 8.41
N GLU A 372 -66.67 -3.94 8.65
CA GLU A 372 -68.05 -4.42 8.72
C GLU A 372 -68.54 -4.88 7.33
N LEU A 373 -69.30 -5.98 7.30
CA LEU A 373 -69.89 -6.52 6.08
C LEU A 373 -71.39 -6.20 6.04
N GLU A 374 -71.80 -5.43 5.04
CA GLU A 374 -73.19 -5.12 4.76
C GLU A 374 -74.02 -6.42 4.53
N HIS A 375 -75.15 -6.53 5.23
CA HIS A 375 -76.02 -7.72 5.25
C HIS A 375 -75.33 -9.05 5.61
N GLY A 376 -74.20 -8.97 6.31
CA GLY A 376 -73.45 -10.13 6.79
C GLY A 376 -73.05 -10.01 8.27
N LEU A 377 -72.13 -10.88 8.65
CA LEU A 377 -71.47 -10.90 9.94
C LEU A 377 -70.06 -11.47 9.79
N VAL A 378 -69.16 -11.07 10.68
CA VAL A 378 -67.79 -11.59 10.76
C VAL A 378 -67.62 -12.47 11.99
N THR A 379 -66.94 -13.60 11.82
CA THR A 379 -66.57 -14.50 12.90
C THR A 379 -65.07 -14.72 12.92
N PHE A 380 -64.47 -14.77 14.12
CA PHE A 380 -63.07 -15.12 14.28
C PHE A 380 -62.93 -16.64 14.37
N SER A 381 -61.94 -17.21 13.69
CA SER A 381 -61.68 -18.66 13.74
C SER A 381 -61.11 -19.12 15.10
N THR A 382 -60.60 -18.19 15.91
CA THR A 382 -60.08 -18.42 17.27
C THR A 382 -60.97 -17.78 18.33
N ARG A 383 -61.19 -18.45 19.47
CA ARG A 383 -61.98 -17.91 20.61
C ARG A 383 -61.45 -16.60 21.19
N ASN A 384 -60.18 -16.27 20.96
CA ASN A 384 -59.52 -15.08 21.49
C ASN A 384 -59.66 -13.85 20.57
N ASN A 385 -60.43 -13.95 19.48
CA ASN A 385 -60.68 -12.88 18.50
C ASN A 385 -59.40 -12.19 17.99
N LEU A 386 -58.36 -12.98 17.71
CA LEU A 386 -57.05 -12.46 17.30
C LEU A 386 -57.11 -11.80 15.91
N THR A 387 -56.46 -10.64 15.79
CA THR A 387 -56.33 -9.85 14.56
C THR A 387 -54.90 -9.86 14.00
N THR A 388 -53.99 -10.59 14.64
CA THR A 388 -52.56 -10.63 14.33
C THR A 388 -52.21 -11.55 13.16
N TYR A 389 -50.99 -11.42 12.61
CA TYR A 389 -50.49 -12.19 11.47
C TYR A 389 -50.84 -13.69 11.54
N LYS A 390 -51.30 -14.26 10.41
CA LYS A 390 -51.86 -15.62 10.26
C LYS A 390 -53.18 -15.91 10.98
N SER A 391 -53.76 -14.99 11.74
CA SER A 391 -55.14 -15.14 12.23
C SER A 391 -56.12 -15.22 11.06
N GLU A 392 -57.20 -15.97 11.23
CA GLU A 392 -58.26 -16.12 10.22
C GLU A 392 -59.61 -15.62 10.74
N ILE A 393 -60.33 -14.93 9.86
CA ILE A 393 -61.73 -14.55 10.04
C ILE A 393 -62.56 -15.16 8.91
N ARG A 394 -63.84 -15.38 9.19
CA ARG A 394 -64.83 -15.78 8.19
C ARG A 394 -65.97 -14.79 8.18
N TYR A 395 -66.19 -14.19 7.01
CA TYR A 395 -67.43 -13.50 6.69
C TYR A 395 -68.50 -14.50 6.25
N SER A 396 -69.74 -14.26 6.68
CA SER A 396 -70.93 -14.97 6.21
C SER A 396 -72.09 -14.00 6.04
N CYS A 397 -72.95 -14.24 5.06
CA CYS A 397 -74.17 -13.45 4.87
C CYS A 397 -75.24 -13.86 5.88
N GLN A 398 -76.22 -12.99 6.13
CA GLN A 398 -77.33 -13.28 7.05
C GLN A 398 -78.35 -14.24 6.41
N GLU A 399 -78.09 -15.54 6.55
CA GLU A 399 -79.03 -16.58 6.12
C GLU A 399 -80.35 -16.54 6.94
N PRO A 400 -81.51 -16.88 6.33
CA PRO A 400 -81.71 -17.31 4.94
C PRO A 400 -81.98 -16.14 3.98
N TYR A 401 -81.80 -14.89 4.41
CA TYR A 401 -82.22 -13.70 3.65
C TYR A 401 -81.19 -13.22 2.64
N TYR A 402 -79.90 -13.48 2.88
CA TYR A 402 -78.81 -13.06 2.01
C TYR A 402 -77.83 -14.20 1.75
N LYS A 403 -77.34 -14.29 0.50
CA LYS A 403 -76.32 -15.23 0.05
C LYS A 403 -75.10 -14.52 -0.52
N MET A 404 -73.94 -15.14 -0.34
CA MET A 404 -72.67 -14.59 -0.80
C MET A 404 -72.59 -14.65 -2.34
N LEU A 405 -72.19 -13.54 -2.94
CA LEU A 405 -71.94 -13.43 -4.38
C LEU A 405 -70.72 -14.30 -4.74
N ASN A 406 -70.96 -15.27 -5.63
CA ASN A 406 -70.04 -16.36 -6.00
C ASN A 406 -69.78 -17.36 -4.86
N ASN A 407 -69.45 -18.62 -5.22
CA ASN A 407 -69.21 -19.71 -4.26
C ASN A 407 -67.80 -19.61 -3.62
N ILE A 408 -67.53 -18.49 -2.95
CA ILE A 408 -66.30 -18.22 -2.20
C ILE A 408 -66.47 -18.61 -0.73
N THR A 409 -65.37 -18.96 -0.06
CA THR A 409 -65.41 -19.49 1.31
C THR A 409 -65.61 -18.43 2.40
N GLY A 410 -65.55 -17.14 2.06
CA GLY A 410 -65.61 -16.02 3.01
C GLY A 410 -64.40 -15.89 3.96
N ILE A 411 -63.36 -16.71 3.81
CA ILE A 411 -62.18 -16.74 4.71
C ILE A 411 -61.18 -15.65 4.33
N TYR A 412 -60.72 -14.86 5.29
CA TYR A 412 -59.63 -13.90 5.14
C TYR A 412 -58.56 -14.20 6.19
N THR A 413 -57.30 -14.17 5.78
CA THR A 413 -56.13 -14.39 6.64
C THR A 413 -55.39 -13.06 6.83
N CYS A 414 -54.92 -12.76 8.03
CA CYS A 414 -54.13 -11.56 8.28
C CYS A 414 -52.73 -11.69 7.64
N SER A 415 -52.41 -10.79 6.70
CA SER A 415 -51.15 -10.78 5.95
C SER A 415 -50.00 -10.08 6.70
N ALA A 416 -48.77 -10.31 6.25
CA ALA A 416 -47.57 -9.70 6.85
C ALA A 416 -47.51 -8.16 6.65
N GLN A 417 -48.39 -7.60 5.82
CA GLN A 417 -48.53 -6.16 5.55
C GLN A 417 -49.62 -5.50 6.41
N GLY A 418 -50.22 -6.20 7.37
CA GLY A 418 -51.25 -5.64 8.26
C GLY A 418 -52.60 -5.46 7.56
N VAL A 419 -52.91 -6.30 6.58
CA VAL A 419 -54.19 -6.27 5.84
C VAL A 419 -54.81 -7.66 5.78
N TRP A 420 -56.13 -7.74 5.99
CA TRP A 420 -56.92 -8.94 5.76
C TRP A 420 -56.95 -9.32 4.27
N MET A 421 -56.56 -10.55 3.94
CA MET A 421 -56.44 -11.02 2.55
C MET A 421 -57.25 -12.30 2.31
N ASN A 422 -58.09 -12.31 1.28
CA ASN A 422 -58.76 -13.50 0.74
C ASN A 422 -58.04 -14.00 -0.53
N LYS A 423 -58.04 -15.31 -0.74
CA LYS A 423 -57.35 -15.98 -1.87
C LYS A 423 -57.89 -15.60 -3.25
N VAL A 424 -59.12 -15.08 -3.36
CA VAL A 424 -59.80 -14.73 -4.61
C VAL A 424 -60.05 -13.22 -4.71
N LEU A 425 -60.57 -12.61 -3.63
CA LEU A 425 -60.95 -11.18 -3.61
C LEU A 425 -59.80 -10.24 -3.18
N GLY A 426 -58.66 -10.76 -2.75
CA GLY A 426 -57.56 -9.96 -2.22
C GLY A 426 -58.01 -9.17 -0.98
N ARG A 427 -58.01 -7.84 -1.07
CA ARG A 427 -58.40 -6.92 0.00
C ARG A 427 -59.89 -6.57 0.01
N SER A 428 -60.61 -6.81 -1.09
CA SER A 428 -62.03 -6.44 -1.21
C SER A 428 -62.91 -7.35 -0.37
N LEU A 429 -63.89 -6.80 0.33
CA LEU A 429 -64.90 -7.57 1.08
C LEU A 429 -65.81 -8.37 0.12
N PRO A 430 -66.44 -9.48 0.59
CA PRO A 430 -67.43 -10.19 -0.20
C PRO A 430 -68.73 -9.37 -0.30
N THR A 431 -69.59 -9.67 -1.27
CA THR A 431 -70.91 -9.02 -1.41
C THR A 431 -72.01 -10.00 -1.00
N CYS A 432 -72.99 -9.54 -0.22
CA CYS A 432 -74.17 -10.31 0.16
C CYS A 432 -75.37 -9.84 -0.68
N LEU A 433 -75.94 -10.73 -1.50
CA LEU A 433 -77.14 -10.47 -2.29
C LEU A 433 -78.39 -11.07 -1.63
N PRO A 434 -79.56 -10.40 -1.69
CA PRO A 434 -80.78 -10.95 -1.14
C PRO A 434 -81.19 -12.24 -1.85
N GLU A 435 -81.47 -13.30 -1.09
CA GLU A 435 -82.08 -14.52 -1.62
C GLU A 435 -83.59 -14.30 -1.76
N CYS A 436 -84.06 -14.18 -3.01
CA CYS A 436 -85.48 -14.12 -3.33
C CYS A 436 -86.21 -15.33 -2.71
N GLY A 437 -87.12 -15.05 -1.78
CA GLY A 437 -87.52 -16.02 -0.75
C GLY A 437 -87.96 -17.39 -1.27
N ARG A 438 -87.38 -18.45 -0.71
CA ARG A 438 -87.94 -19.81 -0.80
C ARG A 438 -89.33 -19.82 -0.16
N PRO A 439 -90.40 -20.21 -0.88
CA PRO A 439 -91.73 -20.27 -0.28
C PRO A 439 -91.75 -21.34 0.82
N SER A 440 -92.29 -21.00 1.98
CA SER A 440 -92.35 -21.87 3.17
C SER A 440 -93.31 -23.06 3.04
N ARG A 441 -93.93 -23.23 1.87
CA ARG A 441 -94.84 -24.30 1.48
C ARG A 441 -94.62 -24.60 0.00
N SER A 442 -94.91 -25.82 -0.45
CA SER A 442 -94.97 -26.14 -1.88
C SER A 442 -95.99 -25.23 -2.57
N LEU A 443 -95.57 -24.52 -3.61
CA LEU A 443 -96.48 -23.73 -4.43
C LEU A 443 -97.46 -24.67 -5.15
N PRO A 444 -98.78 -24.47 -5.02
CA PRO A 444 -99.75 -25.28 -5.75
C PRO A 444 -99.55 -25.14 -7.26
N SER A 445 -99.77 -26.23 -7.99
CA SER A 445 -99.82 -26.24 -9.45
C SER A 445 -101.06 -25.53 -9.98
N LEU A 446 -101.07 -24.19 -9.93
CA LEU A 446 -102.08 -23.37 -10.59
C LEU A 446 -101.43 -22.26 -11.41
N VAL A 447 -101.53 -22.41 -12.73
CA VAL A 447 -101.41 -21.31 -13.69
C VAL A 447 -102.45 -20.25 -13.31
N LYS A 448 -102.00 -19.03 -12.99
CA LYS A 448 -102.88 -17.90 -12.69
C LYS A 448 -102.56 -16.70 -13.56
N ARG A 449 -103.64 -16.12 -14.08
CA ARG A 449 -103.68 -15.17 -15.19
C ARG A 449 -103.49 -13.75 -14.68
N ILE A 450 -102.49 -13.04 -15.21
CA ILE A 450 -102.47 -11.57 -15.18
C ILE A 450 -103.64 -11.11 -16.07
N ILE A 451 -104.48 -10.19 -15.59
CA ILE A 451 -105.57 -9.63 -16.40
C ILE A 451 -104.94 -8.90 -17.61
N GLY A 452 -105.26 -9.34 -18.82
CA GLY A 452 -104.64 -8.88 -20.08
C GLY A 452 -103.39 -9.66 -20.54
N GLY A 453 -102.81 -10.53 -19.71
CA GLY A 453 -101.63 -11.33 -20.04
C GLY A 453 -101.93 -12.64 -20.78
N ARG A 454 -100.99 -13.07 -21.64
CA ARG A 454 -100.93 -14.42 -22.23
C ARG A 454 -100.25 -15.40 -21.26
N ASN A 455 -100.63 -16.68 -21.32
CA ASN A 455 -100.07 -17.73 -20.46
C ASN A 455 -98.54 -17.78 -20.62
N ALA A 456 -97.82 -17.84 -19.49
CA ALA A 456 -96.39 -18.09 -19.45
C ALA A 456 -96.13 -19.51 -18.94
N GLU A 457 -95.16 -20.21 -19.55
CA GLU A 457 -94.80 -21.56 -19.13
C GLU A 457 -93.96 -21.55 -17.83
N PRO A 458 -94.03 -22.61 -17.00
CA PRO A 458 -93.26 -22.69 -15.76
C PRO A 458 -91.75 -22.62 -16.01
N GLY A 459 -91.08 -21.62 -15.42
CA GLY A 459 -89.63 -21.44 -15.49
C GLY A 459 -89.17 -20.09 -16.04
N LEU A 460 -90.05 -19.29 -16.64
CA LEU A 460 -89.73 -17.94 -17.12
C LEU A 460 -89.65 -16.93 -15.97
N PHE A 461 -88.45 -16.37 -15.75
CA PHE A 461 -88.17 -15.33 -14.77
C PHE A 461 -87.06 -14.39 -15.30
N PRO A 462 -87.09 -13.07 -15.03
CA PRO A 462 -88.17 -12.29 -14.44
C PRO A 462 -89.17 -11.77 -15.49
N TRP A 463 -90.38 -11.39 -15.07
CA TRP A 463 -91.33 -10.65 -15.90
C TRP A 463 -91.74 -9.32 -15.24
N GLN A 464 -92.02 -8.32 -16.08
CA GLN A 464 -92.55 -7.01 -15.67
C GLN A 464 -93.99 -6.88 -16.18
N ALA A 465 -94.92 -6.48 -15.31
CA ALA A 465 -96.29 -6.17 -15.71
C ALA A 465 -96.47 -4.66 -15.91
N LEU A 466 -96.92 -4.28 -17.10
CA LEU A 466 -97.36 -2.93 -17.42
C LEU A 466 -98.87 -2.83 -17.13
N ILE A 467 -99.26 -2.10 -16.10
CA ILE A 467 -100.68 -1.81 -15.84
C ILE A 467 -101.01 -0.46 -16.50
N VAL A 468 -101.74 -0.51 -17.61
CA VAL A 468 -102.37 0.67 -18.22
C VAL A 468 -103.76 0.82 -17.62
N VAL A 469 -104.05 1.98 -17.04
CA VAL A 469 -105.40 2.32 -16.55
C VAL A 469 -106.15 3.00 -17.70
N GLU A 470 -107.30 2.43 -18.10
CA GLU A 470 -108.02 2.84 -19.32
C GLU A 470 -108.76 4.20 -19.23
N ASP A 471 -108.71 4.90 -18.10
CA ASP A 471 -109.23 6.27 -17.99
C ASP A 471 -108.29 7.18 -17.19
N THR A 472 -107.82 8.23 -17.85
CA THR A 472 -106.93 9.27 -17.29
C THR A 472 -107.68 10.35 -16.49
N SER A 473 -108.98 10.19 -16.21
CA SER A 473 -109.83 11.20 -15.57
C SER A 473 -109.56 11.48 -14.07
N ARG A 474 -108.60 10.81 -13.40
CA ARG A 474 -108.38 11.03 -11.95
C ARG A 474 -106.97 11.27 -11.39
N VAL A 475 -105.87 10.99 -12.09
CA VAL A 475 -104.53 11.39 -11.59
C VAL A 475 -103.59 11.77 -12.73
N PRO A 476 -103.23 13.06 -12.89
CA PRO A 476 -102.10 13.48 -13.70
C PRO A 476 -100.80 13.45 -12.89
N ASN A 477 -99.77 12.84 -13.48
CA ASN A 477 -98.36 13.21 -13.33
C ASN A 477 -97.80 13.39 -11.91
N ASP A 478 -97.59 12.29 -11.21
CA ASP A 478 -96.26 12.04 -10.63
C ASP A 478 -95.92 10.55 -10.75
N LYS A 479 -94.75 10.24 -11.34
CA LYS A 479 -94.26 8.88 -11.54
C LYS A 479 -93.19 8.58 -10.50
N TRP A 480 -93.37 7.55 -9.67
CA TRP A 480 -92.27 6.68 -9.26
C TRP A 480 -92.73 5.24 -9.04
N PHE A 481 -91.76 4.34 -9.05
CA PHE A 481 -91.93 2.89 -9.15
C PHE A 481 -92.01 2.24 -7.78
N GLY A 482 -92.82 1.18 -7.66
CA GLY A 482 -92.73 0.20 -6.58
C GLY A 482 -92.47 -1.18 -7.17
N SER A 483 -91.33 -1.79 -6.83
CA SER A 483 -91.12 -3.23 -7.02
C SER A 483 -91.76 -3.99 -5.86
N GLY A 484 -92.78 -4.79 -6.12
CA GLY A 484 -93.51 -5.54 -5.09
C GLY A 484 -93.80 -6.99 -5.52
N ALA A 485 -93.92 -7.88 -4.53
CA ALA A 485 -94.34 -9.26 -4.72
C ALA A 485 -95.80 -9.42 -4.27
N LEU A 486 -96.64 -10.04 -5.09
CA LEU A 486 -98.07 -10.19 -4.80
C LEU A 486 -98.32 -11.25 -3.72
N LEU A 487 -98.82 -10.84 -2.56
CA LEU A 487 -99.20 -11.73 -1.46
C LEU A 487 -100.73 -11.76 -1.29
N SER A 488 -101.34 -12.86 -1.76
CA SER A 488 -102.78 -13.24 -1.64
C SER A 488 -103.79 -12.64 -2.64
N GLU A 489 -105.02 -13.17 -2.64
CA GLU A 489 -105.98 -13.14 -3.75
C GLU A 489 -106.95 -11.95 -3.80
N SER A 490 -106.69 -10.88 -3.04
CA SER A 490 -107.53 -9.67 -3.04
C SER A 490 -106.68 -8.42 -3.06
N TRP A 491 -106.94 -7.56 -4.05
CA TRP A 491 -106.28 -6.27 -4.24
C TRP A 491 -106.47 -5.34 -3.04
N ILE A 492 -105.44 -4.55 -2.73
CA ILE A 492 -105.59 -3.24 -2.12
C ILE A 492 -104.77 -2.25 -2.96
N LEU A 493 -105.21 -0.99 -2.95
CA LEU A 493 -104.37 0.19 -3.21
C LEU A 493 -103.14 0.23 -2.29
#